data_AF-A0A954QEF3-F1
#
_entry.id   AF-A0A954QEF3-F1
#
_cell.length_a   1.000
_cell.length_b   1.000
_cell.length_c   1.000
_cell.angle_alpha   90.00
_cell.angle_beta   90.00
_cell.angle_gamma   90.00
#
_symmetry.space_group_name_H-M   'P 1'
#
loop_
_entity.id
_entity.type
_entity.pdbx_description
1 polymer ?
#
loop_
_entity_poly.entity_id
_entity_poly.type
_entity_poly.pdbx_seq_one_letter_code
_entity_poly.pdbx_strand_id
1 'polypeptide(L)' 'MDPQTTWRRLIDAYAIRDLETATTAAEDLNAWLTRGGFPPQVLPEPWRMDERWNRTLAQAACRFILSQCESK' A
#
# COMPACT_ATOMS: atom_id res chain seq x y z
N MET A 1 9.22 9.31 -3.81
CA MET A 1 8.15 9.07 -2.82
C MET A 1 8.71 8.16 -1.75
N ASP A 2 8.36 8.37 -0.49
CA ASP A 2 8.70 7.45 0.59
C ASP A 2 7.58 6.38 0.69
N PRO A 3 7.84 5.12 0.28
CA PRO A 3 6.82 4.09 0.28
C PRO A 3 6.39 3.70 1.69
N GLN A 4 7.24 3.87 2.72
CA GLN A 4 6.85 3.55 4.10
C GLN A 4 5.81 4.55 4.60
N THR A 5 6.02 5.83 4.33
CA THR A 5 5.06 6.88 4.67
C THR A 5 3.75 6.71 3.89
N THR A 6 3.83 6.41 2.59
CA THR A 6 2.64 6.16 1.76
C THR A 6 1.87 4.91 2.21
N TRP A 7 2.57 3.84 2.58
CA TRP A 7 1.97 2.62 3.13
C TRP A 7 1.19 2.90 4.42
N ARG A 8 1.79 3.63 5.35
CA ARG A 8 1.08 4.01 6.58
C ARG A 8 -0.15 4.85 6.28
N ARG A 9 -0.03 5.85 5.39
CA ARG A 9 -1.17 6.67 4.95
C ARG A 9 -2.29 5.82 4.36
N LEU A 10 -1.96 4.83 3.53
CA LEU A 10 -2.91 3.90 2.93
C LEU A 10 -3.68 3.11 4.00
N ILE A 11 -2.95 2.46 4.92
CA ILE A 11 -3.56 1.60 5.94
C ILE A 11 -4.39 2.42 6.93
N ASP A 12 -3.87 3.56 7.38
CA ASP A 12 -4.57 4.45 8.33
C ASP A 12 -5.87 4.98 7.71
N ALA A 13 -5.81 5.47 6.46
CA ALA A 13 -6.99 5.98 5.76
C ALA A 13 -8.04 4.88 5.53
N TYR A 14 -7.61 3.69 5.11
CA TYR A 14 -8.52 2.58 4.91
C TYR A 14 -9.19 2.12 6.22
N ALA A 15 -8.42 2.10 7.33
CA ALA A 15 -8.93 1.73 8.64
C ALA A 15 -10.05 2.67 9.14
N ILE A 16 -9.97 3.97 8.84
CA ILE A 16 -10.99 4.96 9.20
C ILE A 16 -12.04 5.20 8.10
N ARG A 17 -12.04 4.39 7.03
CA ARG A 17 -12.94 4.52 5.86
C ARG A 17 -12.81 5.83 5.09
N ASP A 18 -11.67 6.51 5.17
CA ASP A 18 -11.31 7.60 4.26
C ASP A 18 -10.90 7.00 2.91
N LEU A 19 -11.89 6.67 2.09
CA LEU A 19 -11.69 5.97 0.82
C LEU A 19 -10.97 6.83 -0.23
N GLU A 20 -11.12 8.15 -0.20
CA GLU A 20 -10.46 9.05 -1.15
C GLU A 20 -8.94 9.06 -0.90
N THR A 21 -8.54 9.23 0.36
CA THR A 21 -7.12 9.16 0.72
C THR A 21 -6.56 7.76 0.49
N ALA A 22 -7.32 6.71 0.84
CA ALA A 22 -6.90 5.33 0.65
C ALA A 22 -6.70 5.01 -0.84
N THR A 23 -7.61 5.44 -1.72
CA THR A 23 -7.50 5.25 -3.17
C THR A 23 -6.25 5.95 -3.71
N THR A 24 -6.08 7.23 -3.41
CA THR A 24 -4.91 8.00 -3.86
C THR A 24 -3.60 7.35 -3.40
N ALA A 25 -3.50 6.95 -2.13
CA ALA A 25 -2.30 6.31 -1.60
C ALA A 25 -2.04 4.92 -2.23
N ALA A 26 -3.10 4.16 -2.53
CA ALA A 26 -3.01 2.87 -3.19
C ALA A 26 -2.54 2.99 -4.64
N GLU A 27 -3.05 3.97 -5.40
CA GLU A 27 -2.62 4.25 -6.78
C GLU A 27 -1.14 4.65 -6.81
N ASP A 28 -0.76 5.62 -5.98
CA ASP A 28 0.61 6.11 -5.87
C ASP A 28 1.59 4.99 -5.53
N LEU A 29 1.28 4.21 -4.50
CA LEU A 29 2.14 3.12 -4.04
C LEU A 29 2.22 1.98 -5.07
N ASN A 30 1.09 1.57 -5.66
CA ASN A 30 1.07 0.51 -6.66
C ASN A 30 1.84 0.92 -7.93
N ALA A 31 1.71 2.18 -8.36
CA ALA A 31 2.47 2.72 -9.49
C ALA A 31 3.98 2.70 -9.21
N TRP A 32 4.40 3.12 -8.02
CA TRP A 32 5.80 3.07 -7.60
C TRP A 32 6.37 1.64 -7.59
N LEU A 33 5.63 0.70 -7.00
CA LEU A 33 6.05 -0.72 -6.94
C LEU A 33 6.11 -1.35 -8.33
N THR A 34 5.20 -0.98 -9.22
CA THR A 34 5.17 -1.46 -10.61
C THR A 34 6.36 -0.96 -11.42
N ARG A 35 6.85 0.25 -11.15
CA ARG A 35 8.06 0.81 -11.77
C ARG A 35 9.37 0.26 -11.20
N GLY A 36 9.32 -0.74 -10.31
CA GLY A 36 10.50 -1.33 -9.68
C GLY A 36 11.02 -0.55 -8.47
N GLY A 37 10.27 0.42 -7.95
CA GLY A 37 10.62 1.11 -6.71
C GLY A 37 10.69 0.16 -5.52
N PHE A 38 11.48 0.49 -4.50
CA PHE A 38 11.60 -0.34 -3.30
C PHE A 38 10.26 -0.38 -2.52
N PRO A 39 9.92 -1.49 -1.87
CA PRO A 39 8.68 -1.65 -1.13
C PRO A 39 8.76 -1.15 0.32
N PRO A 40 7.60 -0.86 0.94
CA PRO A 40 7.51 -0.61 2.38
C PRO A 40 7.69 -1.92 3.18
N GLN A 41 7.97 -1.80 4.47
CA GLN A 41 7.74 -2.90 5.41
C GLN A 41 6.24 -3.00 5.68
N VAL A 42 5.65 -4.14 5.30
CA VAL A 42 4.22 -4.40 5.42
C VAL A 42 3.86 -4.81 6.85
N LEU A 43 4.70 -5.62 7.48
CA LEU A 43 4.54 -6.04 8.87
C LEU A 43 5.23 -5.04 9.80
N PRO A 44 4.69 -4.81 11.01
CA PRO A 44 5.37 -4.02 12.02
C PRO A 44 6.63 -4.73 12.53
N GLU A 45 7.51 -3.98 13.18
CA GLU A 45 8.65 -4.58 13.91
C GLU A 45 8.16 -5.53 15.02
N PRO A 46 8.90 -6.61 15.34
CA PRO A 46 10.24 -6.96 14.83
C PRO A 46 10.23 -7.82 13.54
N TRP A 47 9.07 -8.00 12.91
CA TRP A 47 8.95 -8.91 11.76
C TRP A 47 9.50 -8.24 10.49
N ARG A 48 10.70 -8.67 10.10
CA ARG A 48 11.34 -8.23 8.85
C ARG A 48 11.31 -9.34 7.82
N MET A 49 10.68 -9.03 6.70
CA MET A 49 10.61 -9.92 5.55
C MET A 49 11.47 -9.39 4.42
N ASP A 50 11.80 -10.24 3.46
CA ASP A 50 12.56 -9.82 2.29
C ASP A 50 11.76 -8.83 1.41
N GLU A 51 12.47 -8.23 0.46
CA GLU A 51 11.90 -7.24 -0.45
C GLU A 51 10.79 -7.82 -1.33
N ARG A 52 10.95 -9.06 -1.80
CA ARG A 52 9.98 -9.70 -2.70
C ARG A 52 8.66 -9.96 -1.98
N TRP A 53 8.72 -10.41 -0.74
CA TRP A 53 7.58 -10.62 0.12
C TRP A 53 6.83 -9.32 0.37
N ASN A 54 7.55 -8.29 0.83
CA ASN A 54 6.98 -6.97 1.09
C ASN A 54 6.34 -6.36 -0.15
N ARG A 55 7.00 -6.44 -1.31
CA ARG A 55 6.45 -5.98 -2.59
C ARG A 55 5.15 -6.70 -2.93
N THR A 56 5.13 -8.03 -2.79
CA THR A 56 3.97 -8.87 -3.13
C THR A 56 2.75 -8.48 -2.29
N LEU A 57 2.92 -8.36 -0.97
CA LEU A 57 1.82 -8.01 -0.08
C LEU A 57 1.36 -6.54 -0.26
N ALA A 58 2.31 -5.60 -0.40
CA ALA A 58 1.95 -4.21 -0.62
C ALA A 58 1.15 -4.02 -1.92
N GLN A 59 1.54 -4.69 -3.01
CA GLN A 59 0.77 -4.69 -4.26
C GLN A 59 -0.61 -5.32 -4.12
N ALA A 60 -0.70 -6.47 -3.43
CA ALA A 60 -1.98 -7.13 -3.18
C ALA A 60 -2.95 -6.23 -2.39
N ALA A 61 -2.46 -5.58 -1.34
CA ALA A 61 -3.24 -4.65 -0.53
C ALA A 61 -3.71 -3.44 -1.35
N CYS A 62 -2.84 -2.83 -2.15
CA CYS A 62 -3.22 -1.71 -3.02
C CYS A 62 -4.35 -2.12 -3.98
N ARG A 63 -4.21 -3.25 -4.69
CA ARG A 63 -5.23 -3.74 -5.62
C ARG A 63 -6.55 -4.06 -4.93
N PHE A 64 -6.49 -4.68 -3.75
CA PHE A 64 -7.68 -4.96 -2.96
C PHE A 64 -8.44 -3.67 -2.62
N ILE A 65 -7.75 -2.67 -2.07
CA ILE A 65 -8.37 -1.40 -1.68
C ILE A 65 -8.99 -0.68 -2.89
N LEU A 66 -8.29 -0.65 -4.04
CA LEU A 66 -8.80 -0.05 -5.27
C LEU A 66 -10.09 -0.75 -5.74
N SER A 67 -10.15 -2.08 -5.72
CA SER A 67 -11.37 -2.83 -6.11
C SER A 67 -12.58 -2.51 -5.24
N GLN A 68 -12.37 -2.16 -3.96
CA GLN A 68 -13.45 -1.78 -3.05
C GLN A 68 -13.98 -0.37 -3.32
N CYS A 69 -13.17 0.49 -3.94
CA CYS A 69 -13.52 1.88 -4.23
C CYS A 69 -14.17 2.05 -5.61
N GLU A 70 -13.85 1.18 -6.58
CA GLU A 70 -14.47 1.13 -7.90
C GLU A 70 -15.93 0.60 -7.88
N SER A 71 -16.37 -0.03 -6.79
CA SER A 71 -17.70 -0.65 -6.67
C SER A 71 -18.82 0.31 -6.22
N LYS A 72 -18.72 1.62 -6.50
CA LYS A 72 -19.74 2.62 -6.15
C LYS A 72 -20.41 3.25 -7.36
#